data_AF-A0A6A5X491-F1
#
_entry.id   AF-A0A6A5X491-F1
#
_cell.length_a   1.000
_cell.length_b   1.000
_cell.length_c   1.000
_cell.angle_alpha   90.00
_cell.angle_beta   90.00
_cell.angle_gamma   90.00
#
_symmetry.space_group_name_H-M   'P 1'
#
loop_
_entity.id
_entity.type
_entity.pdbx_description
1 polymer ?
#
loop_
_entity_poly.entity_id
_entity_poly.type
_entity_poly.pdbx_seq_one_letter_code
_entity_poly.pdbx_strand_id
1 'polypeptide(L)'
;MYGKGKWWLQNVQSQSINPDYLSIPITGVKEKFIDRKTDYTLSYSHRDADISSLYSRLAVAYHDEVSHVMDTFTKRTALFSGLEIKPSYGIHTEAELQMSIWIAASLRKKMELARTAGVNIVLAAMAEPALTIVGHEHCIYYAYPRSDLAGSGDGSRSEGGVHVLASGLVLRTDSVRGVFQLLQLYRNLLEYGMDKGDDGYWGRFLGRVLEGLASGRRG
;
A
#
# COMPACT_ATOMS: atom_id res chain seq x y z
N MET A 1 -6.70 -3.75 -22.36
CA MET A 1 -6.16 -4.16 -21.05
C MET A 1 -6.44 -3.06 -20.04
N TYR A 2 -6.95 -3.43 -18.86
CA TYR A 2 -7.25 -2.49 -17.78
C TYR A 2 -5.97 -1.80 -17.29
N GLY A 3 -6.06 -0.51 -16.98
CA GLY A 3 -4.95 0.26 -16.42
C GLY A 3 -4.24 1.25 -17.34
N LYS A 4 -4.52 1.25 -18.65
CA LYS A 4 -4.18 2.34 -19.61
C LYS A 4 -2.73 2.89 -19.51
N GLY A 5 -1.74 2.04 -19.21
CA GLY A 5 -0.34 2.43 -19.04
C GLY A 5 0.03 3.06 -17.70
N LYS A 6 -0.95 3.29 -16.82
CA LYS A 6 -0.82 3.94 -15.50
C LYS A 6 -0.37 3.01 -14.38
N TRP A 7 -0.43 1.71 -14.63
CA TRP A 7 -0.04 0.68 -13.67
C TRP A 7 1.17 -0.10 -14.14
N TRP A 8 2.00 -0.48 -13.19
CA TRP A 8 3.14 -1.34 -13.40
C TRP A 8 3.22 -2.38 -12.27
N LEU A 9 3.29 -3.66 -12.63
CA LEU A 9 3.49 -4.74 -11.66
C LEU A 9 4.99 -4.88 -11.37
N GLN A 10 5.39 -4.59 -10.14
CA GLN A 10 6.78 -4.67 -9.69
C GLN A 10 7.02 -5.98 -8.95
N ASN A 11 8.14 -6.63 -9.25
CA ASN A 11 8.72 -7.63 -8.37
C ASN A 11 9.46 -6.89 -7.26
N VAL A 12 9.06 -7.13 -6.01
CA VAL A 12 9.61 -6.49 -4.82
C VAL A 12 10.13 -7.51 -3.81
N GLN A 13 10.23 -8.78 -4.22
CA GLN A 13 10.63 -9.91 -3.37
C GLN A 13 12.01 -9.73 -2.71
N SER A 14 12.92 -8.99 -3.35
CA SER A 14 14.25 -8.71 -2.79
C SER A 14 14.31 -7.44 -1.96
N GLN A 15 13.28 -6.60 -1.96
CA GLN A 15 13.32 -5.24 -1.40
C GLN A 15 12.90 -5.24 0.07
N SER A 16 13.69 -4.59 0.91
CA SER A 16 13.38 -4.49 2.35
C SER A 16 12.47 -3.30 2.65
N ILE A 17 11.55 -3.51 3.58
CA ILE A 17 10.72 -2.43 4.15
C ILE A 17 11.61 -1.55 5.03
N ASN A 18 11.39 -0.22 5.00
CA ASN A 18 12.03 0.69 5.95
C ASN A 18 11.58 0.31 7.38
N PRO A 19 12.53 0.01 8.30
CA PRO A 19 12.23 -0.35 9.69
C PRO A 19 11.31 0.64 10.42
N ASP A 20 11.33 1.93 10.05
CA ASP A 20 10.47 2.96 10.63
C ASP A 20 8.97 2.67 10.43
N TYR A 21 8.60 1.86 9.43
CA TYR A 21 7.22 1.49 9.14
C TYR A 21 6.84 0.09 9.62
N LEU A 22 7.77 -0.64 10.26
CA LEU A 22 7.50 -1.95 10.85
C LEU A 22 6.89 -1.81 12.24
N SER A 23 6.03 -2.76 12.61
CA SER A 23 5.52 -2.85 13.98
C SER A 23 6.65 -3.26 14.92
N ILE A 24 6.80 -2.56 16.05
CA ILE A 24 7.77 -2.89 17.10
C ILE A 24 7.07 -3.77 18.15
N PRO A 25 7.65 -4.92 18.58
CA PRO A 25 7.11 -5.68 19.69
C PRO A 25 7.14 -4.88 21.00
N ILE A 26 6.07 -4.96 21.78
CA ILE A 26 5.93 -4.27 23.08
C ILE A 26 6.97 -4.75 24.12
N THR A 27 7.62 -5.90 23.89
CA THR A 27 8.36 -6.65 24.91
C THR A 27 9.88 -6.42 24.94
N GLY A 28 10.45 -5.49 24.17
CA GLY A 28 11.85 -5.07 24.32
C GLY A 28 12.92 -6.14 24.03
N VAL A 29 12.52 -7.34 23.58
CA VAL A 29 13.46 -8.35 23.10
C VAL A 29 13.96 -7.91 21.73
N LYS A 30 15.28 -7.86 21.54
CA LYS A 30 15.90 -7.64 20.22
C LYS A 30 15.55 -8.83 19.32
N GLU A 31 14.38 -8.80 18.70
CA GLU A 31 13.99 -9.77 17.71
C GLU A 31 14.29 -9.24 16.31
N LYS A 32 14.99 -10.09 15.57
CA LYS A 32 15.29 -9.98 14.14
C LYS A 32 14.05 -9.44 13.42
N PHE A 33 14.15 -8.22 12.89
CA PHE A 33 13.07 -7.61 12.11
C PHE A 33 12.54 -8.66 11.13
N ILE A 34 11.24 -8.92 11.23
CA ILE A 34 10.55 -9.82 10.31
C ILE A 34 10.44 -9.02 9.00
N ASP A 35 11.51 -9.02 8.19
CA ASP A 35 11.57 -8.47 6.82
C ASP A 35 10.82 -9.42 5.89
N ARG A 36 9.53 -9.61 6.19
CA ARG A 36 8.62 -10.47 5.46
C ARG A 36 7.97 -9.63 4.37
N LYS A 37 8.53 -9.81 3.19
CA LYS A 37 8.26 -9.09 1.95
C LYS A 37 6.99 -9.64 1.31
N THR A 38 6.36 -8.82 0.48
CA THR A 38 5.43 -9.30 -0.53
C THR A 38 6.23 -9.68 -1.78
N ASP A 39 5.76 -10.62 -2.60
CA ASP A 39 6.45 -10.94 -3.86
C ASP A 39 6.31 -9.84 -4.92
N TYR A 40 5.08 -9.31 -5.09
CA TYR A 40 4.77 -8.31 -6.08
C TYR A 40 3.93 -7.16 -5.52
N THR A 41 3.94 -6.02 -6.20
CA THR A 41 3.04 -4.90 -5.90
C THR A 41 2.63 -4.18 -7.16
N LEU A 42 1.42 -3.59 -7.17
CA LEU A 42 1.07 -2.63 -8.20
C LEU A 42 1.72 -1.28 -7.85
N SER A 43 2.15 -0.57 -8.89
CA SER A 43 2.78 0.72 -8.74
C SER A 43 2.26 1.68 -9.79
N TYR A 44 2.23 2.96 -9.47
CA TYR A 44 1.89 3.99 -10.45
C TYR A 44 3.06 4.13 -11.42
N SER A 45 2.76 3.96 -12.71
CA SER A 45 3.75 3.77 -13.75
C SER A 45 4.46 5.07 -14.10
N HIS A 46 5.80 5.10 -13.94
CA HIS A 46 6.65 6.17 -14.44
C HIS A 46 6.64 6.33 -15.97
N ARG A 47 6.01 5.39 -16.70
CA ARG A 47 5.83 5.45 -18.16
C ARG A 47 4.62 6.28 -18.58
N ASP A 48 3.68 6.52 -17.66
CA ASP A 48 2.58 7.47 -17.88
C ASP A 48 3.09 8.89 -17.72
N ALA A 49 2.79 9.77 -18.67
CA ALA A 49 3.38 11.12 -18.72
C ALA A 49 2.99 11.97 -17.50
N ASP A 50 1.74 11.87 -17.04
CA ASP A 50 1.26 12.63 -15.88
C ASP A 50 1.97 12.17 -14.60
N ILE A 51 2.05 10.85 -14.38
CA ILE A 51 2.71 10.25 -13.21
C ILE A 51 4.21 10.54 -13.23
N SER A 52 4.86 10.43 -14.40
CA SER A 52 6.29 10.74 -14.56
C SER A 52 6.61 12.21 -14.25
N SER A 53 5.74 13.11 -14.71
CA SER A 53 5.84 14.54 -14.38
C SER A 53 5.68 14.79 -12.88
N LEU A 54 4.73 14.12 -12.23
CA LEU A 54 4.54 14.19 -10.78
C LEU A 54 5.79 13.72 -10.02
N TYR A 55 6.39 12.59 -10.39
CA TYR A 55 7.62 12.10 -9.76
C TYR A 55 8.80 13.06 -9.94
N SER A 56 8.91 13.68 -11.11
CA SER A 56 9.94 14.69 -11.37
C SER A 56 9.77 15.91 -10.46
N ARG A 57 8.52 16.38 -10.25
CA ARG A 57 8.23 17.49 -9.34
C ARG A 57 8.47 17.14 -7.88
N LEU A 58 8.13 15.93 -7.45
CA LEU A 58 8.46 15.43 -6.11
C LEU A 58 9.97 15.44 -5.85
N ALA A 59 10.78 15.00 -6.82
CA ALA A 59 12.23 15.06 -6.73
C ALA A 59 12.77 16.49 -6.62
N VAL A 60 12.24 17.43 -7.42
CA VAL A 60 12.61 18.85 -7.32
C VAL A 60 12.22 19.44 -5.95
N ALA A 61 11.12 18.98 -5.37
CA ALA A 61 10.65 19.40 -4.04
C ALA A 61 11.32 18.65 -2.87
N TYR A 62 12.27 17.75 -3.12
CA TYR A 62 12.91 16.89 -2.10
C TYR A 62 11.91 16.02 -1.32
N HIS A 63 10.86 15.57 -1.99
CA HIS A 63 9.82 14.67 -1.47
C HIS A 63 9.67 13.42 -2.34
N ASP A 64 10.75 12.94 -2.95
CA ASP A 64 10.76 11.78 -3.84
C ASP A 64 10.68 10.45 -3.11
N GLU A 65 10.90 10.37 -1.80
CA GLU A 65 10.74 9.11 -1.04
C GLU A 65 9.28 8.87 -0.64
N VAL A 66 8.53 8.27 -1.57
CA VAL A 66 7.06 8.14 -1.49
C VAL A 66 6.56 6.72 -1.20
N SER A 67 7.45 5.75 -1.00
CA SER A 67 7.06 4.40 -0.58
C SER A 67 7.79 3.94 0.67
N HIS A 68 7.31 2.82 1.21
CA HIS A 68 7.75 2.27 2.49
C HIS A 68 8.95 1.31 2.36
N VAL A 69 9.47 1.11 1.14
CA VAL A 69 10.62 0.24 0.87
C VAL A 69 11.90 1.03 0.69
N MET A 70 13.04 0.35 0.82
CA MET A 70 14.37 1.00 0.84
C MET A 70 15.11 0.97 -0.50
N ASP A 71 14.65 0.18 -1.47
CA ASP A 71 15.32 0.10 -2.78
C ASP A 71 15.32 1.46 -3.49
N THR A 72 16.44 1.79 -4.14
CA THR A 72 16.69 3.11 -4.73
C THR A 72 15.65 3.56 -5.74
N PHE A 73 15.03 2.62 -6.45
CA PHE A 73 14.01 2.92 -7.45
C PHE A 73 12.61 2.87 -6.85
N THR A 74 12.28 1.80 -6.13
CA THR A 74 10.91 1.62 -5.63
C THR A 74 10.57 2.49 -4.44
N LYS A 75 11.56 2.95 -3.65
CA LYS A 75 11.36 3.99 -2.62
C LYS A 75 10.81 5.29 -3.22
N ARG A 76 11.11 5.52 -4.51
CA ARG A 76 10.69 6.69 -5.29
C ARG A 76 9.44 6.50 -6.14
N THR A 77 8.87 5.31 -6.10
CA THR A 77 7.66 4.98 -6.85
C THR A 77 6.51 4.83 -5.88
N ALA A 78 5.38 5.51 -6.13
CA ALA A 78 4.19 5.28 -5.34
C ALA A 78 3.69 3.84 -5.54
N LEU A 79 3.63 3.08 -4.46
CA LEU A 79 3.17 1.68 -4.45
C LEU A 79 1.71 1.61 -4.01
N PHE A 80 0.99 0.61 -4.51
CA PHE A 80 -0.41 0.38 -4.22
C PHE A 80 -0.70 -1.12 -4.31
N SER A 81 -1.29 -1.70 -3.27
CA SER A 81 -1.68 -3.12 -3.25
C SER A 81 -0.50 -4.09 -3.39
N GLY A 82 -0.26 -4.86 -2.33
CA GLY A 82 0.67 -6.00 -2.36
C GLY A 82 0.00 -7.26 -2.94
N LEU A 83 0.82 -8.14 -3.52
CA LEU A 83 0.47 -9.50 -3.87
C LEU A 83 1.53 -10.44 -3.29
N GLU A 84 1.11 -11.30 -2.36
CA GLU A 84 1.95 -12.33 -1.78
C GLU A 84 1.58 -13.68 -2.38
N ILE A 85 2.55 -14.41 -2.91
CA ILE A 85 2.31 -15.61 -3.70
C ILE A 85 2.98 -16.81 -3.03
N LYS A 86 2.18 -17.82 -2.74
CA LYS A 86 2.65 -19.12 -2.27
C LYS A 86 2.23 -20.22 -3.24
N PRO A 87 3.03 -21.29 -3.35
CA PRO A 87 2.59 -22.50 -4.05
C PRO A 87 1.37 -23.11 -3.37
N SER A 88 0.72 -24.08 -4.02
CA SER A 88 -0.49 -24.75 -3.49
C SER A 88 -0.28 -25.48 -2.17
N TYR A 89 0.95 -25.86 -1.85
CA TYR A 89 1.35 -26.45 -0.57
C TYR A 89 1.87 -25.42 0.44
N GLY A 90 1.76 -24.12 0.12
CA GLY A 90 2.17 -23.04 0.99
C GLY A 90 1.22 -22.82 2.17
N ILE A 91 1.70 -22.11 3.19
CA ILE A 91 0.97 -21.86 4.43
C ILE A 91 0.20 -20.54 4.30
N HIS A 92 -1.14 -20.58 4.31
CA HIS A 92 -1.99 -19.39 4.22
C HIS A 92 -1.71 -18.38 5.33
N THR A 93 -1.50 -18.84 6.56
CA THR A 93 -1.20 -17.96 7.70
C THR A 93 0.15 -17.24 7.55
N GLU A 94 1.11 -17.86 6.85
CA GLU A 94 2.38 -17.21 6.52
C GLU A 94 2.17 -16.08 5.50
N ALA A 95 1.42 -16.37 4.43
CA ALA A 95 1.09 -15.40 3.40
C ALA A 95 0.29 -14.22 3.97
N GLU A 96 -0.67 -14.51 4.85
CA GLU A 96 -1.46 -13.51 5.56
C GLU A 96 -0.59 -12.62 6.44
N LEU A 97 0.34 -13.20 7.20
CA LEU A 97 1.26 -12.45 8.05
C LEU A 97 2.17 -11.54 7.21
N GLN A 98 2.76 -12.07 6.14
CA GLN A 98 3.58 -11.31 5.19
C GLN A 98 2.80 -10.13 4.59
N MET A 99 1.60 -10.41 4.09
CA MET A 99 0.75 -9.38 3.51
C MET A 99 0.35 -8.31 4.52
N SER A 100 0.01 -8.71 5.75
CA SER A 100 -0.38 -7.80 6.82
C SER A 100 0.75 -6.85 7.20
N ILE A 101 2.00 -7.35 7.26
CA ILE A 101 3.19 -6.53 7.51
C ILE A 101 3.38 -5.51 6.36
N TRP A 102 3.34 -5.98 5.11
CA TRP A 102 3.53 -5.14 3.93
C TRP A 102 2.50 -4.01 3.84
N ILE A 103 1.22 -4.36 3.89
CA ILE A 103 0.15 -3.38 3.69
C ILE A 103 0.08 -2.37 4.84
N ALA A 104 0.39 -2.79 6.07
CA ALA A 104 0.46 -1.89 7.21
C ALA A 104 1.62 -0.89 7.07
N ALA A 105 2.80 -1.35 6.66
CA ALA A 105 3.94 -0.47 6.40
C ALA A 105 3.65 0.52 5.26
N SER A 106 3.04 0.06 4.17
CA SER A 106 2.57 0.90 3.06
C SER A 106 1.66 2.02 3.57
N LEU A 107 0.68 1.67 4.40
CA LEU A 107 -0.28 2.64 4.89
C LEU A 107 0.35 3.65 5.86
N ARG A 108 1.25 3.22 6.75
CA ARG A 108 2.00 4.12 7.65
C ARG A 108 2.83 5.15 6.87
N LYS A 109 3.53 4.73 5.81
CA LYS A 109 4.23 5.67 4.94
C LYS A 109 3.26 6.69 4.34
N LYS A 110 2.12 6.25 3.82
CA LYS A 110 1.15 7.17 3.23
C LYS A 110 0.53 8.12 4.27
N MET A 111 0.36 7.69 5.52
CA MET A 111 -0.04 8.56 6.63
C MET A 111 1.03 9.60 6.98
N GLU A 112 2.32 9.25 6.91
CA GLU A 112 3.41 10.23 7.03
C GLU A 112 3.36 11.25 5.90
N LEU A 113 3.30 10.81 4.64
CA LEU A 113 3.21 11.69 3.47
C LEU A 113 2.02 12.64 3.58
N ALA A 114 0.87 12.12 4.00
CA ALA A 114 -0.35 12.88 4.29
C ALA A 114 -0.14 14.01 5.30
N ARG A 115 0.49 13.68 6.44
CA ARG A 115 0.82 14.66 7.48
C ARG A 115 1.79 15.72 6.96
N THR A 116 2.83 15.30 6.25
CA THR A 116 3.83 16.20 5.65
C THR A 116 3.20 17.14 4.62
N ALA A 117 2.22 16.65 3.85
CA ALA A 117 1.49 17.44 2.87
C ALA A 117 0.42 18.37 3.49
N GLY A 118 0.16 18.29 4.80
CA GLY A 118 -0.91 19.03 5.47
C GLY A 118 -2.32 18.65 5.00
N VAL A 119 -2.50 17.47 4.41
CA VAL A 119 -3.81 17.03 3.91
C VAL A 119 -4.58 16.40 5.06
N ASN A 120 -5.70 17.03 5.44
CA ASN A 120 -6.64 16.43 6.39
C ASN A 120 -7.43 15.32 5.68
N ILE A 121 -7.19 14.08 6.07
CA ILE A 121 -7.70 12.90 5.37
C ILE A 121 -8.73 12.20 6.23
N VAL A 122 -9.87 11.93 5.63
CA VAL A 122 -10.89 11.04 6.21
C VAL A 122 -10.37 9.61 6.12
N LEU A 123 -10.34 8.89 7.24
CA LEU A 123 -9.78 7.53 7.34
C LEU A 123 -10.33 6.55 6.30
N ALA A 124 -11.62 6.66 5.95
CA ALA A 124 -12.24 5.83 4.93
C ALA A 124 -11.59 5.98 3.53
N ALA A 125 -11.04 7.17 3.23
CA ALA A 125 -10.35 7.43 1.95
C ALA A 125 -8.97 6.74 1.85
N MET A 126 -8.47 6.17 2.95
CA MET A 126 -7.16 5.52 3.02
C MET A 126 -7.22 4.00 2.92
N ALA A 127 -8.40 3.41 2.73
CA ALA A 127 -8.52 1.96 2.65
C ALA A 127 -7.67 1.42 1.47
N GLU A 128 -6.72 0.55 1.76
CA GLU A 128 -5.86 -0.07 0.74
C GLU A 128 -6.15 -1.56 0.68
N PRO A 129 -6.55 -2.10 -0.48
CA PRO A 129 -6.67 -3.53 -0.68
C PRO A 129 -5.31 -4.18 -0.95
N ALA A 130 -5.12 -5.42 -0.54
CA ALA A 130 -4.02 -6.27 -0.97
C ALA A 130 -4.44 -7.76 -1.00
N LEU A 131 -3.63 -8.60 -1.63
CA LEU A 131 -4.03 -9.97 -1.94
C LEU A 131 -2.96 -10.98 -1.55
N THR A 132 -3.39 -12.12 -1.01
CA THR A 132 -2.56 -13.33 -1.01
C THR A 132 -3.07 -14.29 -2.08
N ILE A 133 -2.16 -15.04 -2.68
CA ILE A 133 -2.45 -16.08 -3.66
C ILE A 133 -1.77 -17.35 -3.18
N VAL A 134 -2.53 -18.37 -2.80
CA VAL A 134 -2.00 -19.67 -2.35
C VAL A 134 -2.54 -20.74 -3.27
N GLY A 135 -1.69 -21.22 -4.19
CA GLY A 135 -2.11 -22.14 -5.25
C GLY A 135 -3.19 -21.51 -6.13
N HIS A 136 -4.43 -22.00 -6.01
CA HIS A 136 -5.58 -21.53 -6.78
C HIS A 136 -6.43 -20.49 -6.04
N GLU A 137 -6.14 -20.20 -4.78
CA GLU A 137 -6.98 -19.38 -3.90
C GLU A 137 -6.42 -17.97 -3.78
N HIS A 138 -7.27 -16.97 -3.98
CA HIS A 138 -6.97 -15.56 -3.82
C HIS A 138 -7.78 -15.01 -2.64
N CYS A 139 -7.09 -14.59 -1.58
CA CYS A 139 -7.70 -13.96 -0.42
C CYS A 139 -7.45 -12.45 -0.46
N ILE A 140 -8.47 -11.66 -0.13
CA ILE A 140 -8.41 -10.18 -0.17
C ILE A 140 -8.37 -9.65 1.25
N TYR A 141 -7.45 -8.71 1.48
CA TYR A 141 -7.25 -7.99 2.73
C TYR A 141 -7.41 -6.50 2.50
N TYR A 142 -7.86 -5.78 3.52
CA TYR A 142 -7.99 -4.33 3.50
C TYR A 142 -7.25 -3.74 4.71
N ALA A 143 -6.41 -2.75 4.46
CA ALA A 143 -5.78 -1.95 5.51
C ALA A 143 -6.41 -0.57 5.59
N TYR A 144 -6.67 -0.08 6.80
CA TYR A 144 -7.11 1.29 7.02
C TYR A 144 -6.55 1.84 8.34
N PRO A 145 -6.38 3.17 8.47
CA PRO A 145 -5.79 3.73 9.67
C PRO A 145 -6.77 3.73 10.84
N ARG A 146 -6.24 3.59 12.04
CA ARG A 146 -6.97 3.49 13.30
C ARG A 146 -6.98 4.85 14.01
N SER A 147 -8.17 5.38 14.32
CA SER A 147 -8.36 6.70 14.97
C SER A 147 -8.25 6.70 16.50
N ASP A 148 -8.32 5.55 17.16
CA ASP A 148 -8.56 5.47 18.62
C ASP A 148 -7.28 5.49 19.49
N LEU A 149 -6.08 5.65 18.90
CA LEU A 149 -4.82 5.82 19.65
C LEU A 149 -4.46 7.29 19.90
N ALA A 150 -5.41 8.20 19.71
CA ALA A 150 -5.34 9.57 20.16
C ALA A 150 -5.63 9.64 21.67
N GLY A 151 -4.61 9.48 22.51
CA GLY A 151 -4.70 9.87 23.92
C GLY A 151 -4.06 8.92 24.92
N SER A 152 -2.73 8.93 24.99
CA SER A 152 -2.05 8.84 26.28
C SER A 152 -1.23 10.11 26.40
N GLY A 153 -1.60 10.98 27.36
CA GLY A 153 -1.09 12.33 27.57
C GLY A 153 0.36 12.43 28.03
N ASP A 154 1.24 11.67 27.40
CA ASP A 154 2.68 11.85 27.46
C ASP A 154 3.13 12.24 26.05
N GLY A 155 4.02 13.23 25.91
CA GLY A 155 4.36 13.92 24.65
C GLY A 155 4.99 13.06 23.54
N SER A 156 4.85 11.74 23.60
CA SER A 156 5.17 10.81 22.54
C SER A 156 4.14 10.90 21.42
N ARG A 157 4.61 11.27 20.22
CA ARG A 157 3.84 11.30 18.97
C ARG A 157 3.27 9.90 18.72
N SER A 158 2.03 9.64 19.14
CA SER A 158 1.31 8.41 18.82
C SER A 158 1.16 8.31 17.31
N GLU A 159 2.00 7.50 16.67
CA GLU A 159 1.84 7.12 15.28
C GLU A 159 0.55 6.31 15.18
N GLY A 160 -0.43 6.83 14.44
CA GLY A 160 -1.72 6.16 14.29
C GLY A 160 -1.54 4.71 13.84
N GLY A 161 -2.22 3.79 14.52
CA GLY A 161 -2.16 2.37 14.19
C GLY A 161 -2.81 2.05 12.83
N VAL A 162 -2.59 0.85 12.33
CA VAL A 162 -3.24 0.32 11.12
C VAL A 162 -4.01 -0.94 11.48
N HIS A 163 -5.26 -1.03 11.06
CA HIS A 163 -6.03 -2.27 11.07
C HIS A 163 -5.90 -2.96 9.73
N VAL A 164 -5.69 -4.27 9.75
CA VAL A 164 -5.74 -5.13 8.56
C VAL A 164 -6.85 -6.14 8.77
N LEU A 165 -7.82 -6.16 7.86
CA LEU A 165 -8.96 -7.06 7.91
C LEU A 165 -8.98 -7.95 6.66
N ALA A 166 -9.16 -9.25 6.87
CA ALA A 166 -9.54 -10.15 5.81
C ALA A 166 -10.99 -9.87 5.38
N SER A 167 -11.25 -9.83 4.08
CA SER A 167 -12.60 -9.66 3.54
C SER A 167 -13.53 -10.85 3.81
N GLY A 168 -12.97 -12.02 4.16
CA GLY A 168 -13.66 -13.30 4.19
C GLY A 168 -14.00 -13.86 2.80
N LEU A 169 -13.76 -13.11 1.73
CA LEU A 169 -13.97 -13.55 0.36
C LEU A 169 -12.72 -14.27 -0.15
N VAL A 170 -12.90 -15.50 -0.61
CA VAL A 170 -11.87 -16.29 -1.30
C VAL A 170 -12.33 -16.54 -2.73
N LEU A 171 -11.56 -16.05 -3.70
CA LEU A 171 -11.80 -16.32 -5.13
C LEU A 171 -10.84 -17.39 -5.62
N ARG A 172 -11.25 -18.17 -6.62
CA ARG A 172 -10.50 -19.36 -7.06
C ARG A 172 -10.26 -19.36 -8.56
N THR A 173 -9.14 -19.92 -9.00
CA THR A 173 -8.82 -20.14 -10.42
C THR A 173 -9.20 -21.54 -10.93
N ASP A 174 -9.75 -22.41 -10.08
CA ASP A 174 -10.15 -23.78 -10.43
C ASP A 174 -11.56 -23.88 -11.05
N SER A 175 -12.22 -22.75 -11.31
CA SER A 175 -13.50 -22.71 -12.01
C SER A 175 -13.59 -21.52 -12.97
N VAL A 176 -14.33 -21.69 -14.08
CA VAL A 176 -14.58 -20.62 -15.06
C VAL A 176 -15.20 -19.40 -14.39
N ARG A 177 -16.19 -19.60 -13.51
CA ARG A 177 -16.83 -18.53 -12.74
C ARG A 177 -15.81 -17.79 -11.88
N GLY A 178 -14.97 -18.52 -11.15
CA GLY A 178 -13.94 -17.93 -10.29
C GLY A 178 -12.93 -17.09 -11.09
N VAL A 179 -12.50 -17.56 -12.26
CA VAL A 179 -11.65 -16.80 -13.18
C VAL A 179 -12.30 -15.47 -13.60
N PHE A 180 -13.58 -15.47 -13.98
CA PHE A 180 -14.26 -14.22 -14.34
C PHE A 180 -14.44 -13.28 -13.14
N GLN A 181 -14.70 -13.81 -11.94
CA GLN A 181 -14.74 -13.02 -10.71
C GLN A 181 -13.38 -12.39 -10.40
N LEU A 182 -12.28 -13.12 -10.61
CA LEU A 182 -10.92 -12.59 -10.44
C LEU A 182 -10.61 -11.49 -11.45
N LEU A 183 -10.97 -11.67 -12.73
CA LEU A 183 -10.81 -10.63 -13.74
C LEU A 183 -11.55 -9.35 -13.34
N GLN A 184 -12.77 -9.47 -12.82
CA GLN A 184 -13.53 -8.33 -12.31
C GLN A 184 -12.90 -7.72 -11.05
N LEU A 185 -12.40 -8.53 -10.13
CA LEU A 185 -11.70 -8.06 -8.93
C LEU A 185 -10.48 -7.22 -9.30
N TYR A 186 -9.58 -7.75 -10.14
CA TYR A 186 -8.37 -7.02 -10.55
C TYR A 186 -8.71 -5.77 -11.36
N ARG A 187 -9.76 -5.81 -12.19
CA ARG A 187 -10.28 -4.59 -12.82
C ARG A 187 -10.68 -3.55 -11.79
N ASN A 188 -11.53 -3.92 -10.84
CA ASN A 188 -12.03 -3.02 -9.80
C ASN A 188 -10.89 -2.47 -8.94
N LEU A 189 -9.88 -3.29 -8.64
CA LEU A 189 -8.68 -2.89 -7.91
C LEU A 189 -7.92 -1.76 -8.62
N LEU A 190 -7.70 -1.92 -9.93
CA LEU A 190 -7.01 -0.93 -10.76
C LEU A 190 -7.85 0.35 -10.98
N GLU A 191 -9.17 0.20 -11.08
CA GLU A 191 -10.09 1.34 -11.17
C GLU A 191 -10.15 2.10 -9.85
N TYR A 192 -10.25 1.41 -8.72
CA TYR A 192 -10.26 2.00 -7.38
C TYR A 192 -8.99 2.80 -7.09
N GLY A 193 -7.80 2.21 -7.32
CA GLY A 193 -6.53 2.90 -7.06
C GLY A 193 -6.32 4.16 -7.92
N MET A 194 -6.96 4.24 -9.10
CA MET A 194 -6.90 5.41 -9.99
C MET A 194 -8.14 6.30 -9.92
N ASP A 195 -9.06 6.06 -9.00
CA ASP A 195 -10.32 6.81 -8.94
C ASP A 195 -10.04 8.28 -8.61
N LYS A 196 -10.25 9.14 -9.60
CA LYS A 196 -10.02 10.59 -9.53
C LYS A 196 -11.22 11.36 -8.99
N GLY A 197 -12.34 10.70 -8.72
CA GLY A 197 -13.51 11.35 -8.12
C GLY A 197 -13.19 11.99 -6.76
N ASP A 198 -14.04 12.89 -6.32
CA ASP A 198 -13.87 13.61 -5.04
C ASP A 198 -13.84 12.70 -3.81
N ASP A 199 -14.37 11.48 -3.96
CA ASP A 199 -14.35 10.40 -2.96
C ASP A 199 -13.42 9.23 -3.34
N GLY A 200 -12.75 9.32 -4.48
CA GLY A 200 -11.87 8.27 -5.00
C GLY A 200 -10.52 8.19 -4.28
N TYR A 201 -9.90 7.01 -4.29
CA TYR A 201 -8.60 6.80 -3.63
C TYR A 201 -7.52 7.76 -4.15
N TRP A 202 -7.47 8.00 -5.47
CA TRP A 202 -6.51 8.94 -6.05
C TRP A 202 -6.95 10.40 -5.83
N GLY A 203 -8.20 10.73 -6.16
CA GLY A 203 -8.72 12.10 -6.14
C GLY A 203 -8.78 12.71 -4.74
N ARG A 204 -9.22 11.93 -3.74
CA ARG A 204 -9.37 12.39 -2.36
C ARG A 204 -8.11 12.23 -1.52
N PHE A 205 -7.34 11.17 -1.78
CA PHE A 205 -6.25 10.76 -0.91
C PHE A 205 -4.88 10.80 -1.59
N LEU A 206 -4.42 9.72 -2.23
CA LEU A 206 -3.01 9.57 -2.58
C LEU A 206 -2.56 10.61 -3.62
N GLY A 207 -3.37 10.86 -4.65
CA GLY A 207 -3.07 11.87 -5.66
C GLY A 207 -2.98 13.27 -5.04
N ARG A 208 -3.91 13.62 -4.15
CA ARG A 208 -3.91 14.90 -3.44
C ARG A 208 -2.69 15.08 -2.54
N VAL A 209 -2.27 14.03 -1.83
CA VAL A 209 -1.07 14.04 -0.99
C VAL A 209 0.18 14.25 -1.84
N LEU A 210 0.35 13.47 -2.90
CA LEU A 210 1.54 13.57 -3.76
C LEU A 210 1.60 14.92 -4.48
N GLU A 211 0.48 15.42 -4.98
CA GLU A 211 0.40 16.76 -5.60
C GLU A 211 0.69 17.88 -4.58
N GLY A 212 0.19 17.74 -3.34
CA GLY A 212 0.48 18.66 -2.25
C GLY A 212 1.97 18.77 -1.97
N LEU A 213 2.66 17.62 -1.82
CA LEU A 213 4.10 17.55 -1.63
C LEU A 213 4.87 18.14 -2.82
N ALA A 214 4.48 17.78 -4.04
CA ALA A 214 5.12 18.25 -5.26
C ALA A 214 4.99 19.77 -5.47
N SER A 215 3.97 20.41 -4.87
CA SER A 215 3.76 21.86 -4.96
C SER A 215 4.60 22.68 -3.97
N GLY A 216 5.34 22.04 -3.05
CA GLY A 216 6.21 22.72 -2.10
C GLY A 216 5.48 23.59 -1.07
N ARG A 217 4.15 23.44 -0.92
CA ARG A 217 3.39 24.14 0.12
C ARG A 217 3.80 23.58 1.49
N ARG A 218 4.74 24.27 2.14
CA ARG A 218 4.91 24.18 3.59
C ARG A 218 3.61 24.68 4.22
N GLY A 219 2.90 23.78 4.91
CA GLY A 219 1.87 24.15 5.88
C GLY A 219 2.47 24.94 7.04
#